data_AF-A0A538ADL6-F1
#
_entry.id   AF-A0A538ADL6-F1
#
_cell.length_a   1.000
_cell.length_b   1.000
_cell.length_c   1.000
_cell.angle_alpha   90.00
_cell.angle_beta   90.00
_cell.angle_gamma   90.00
#
_symmetry.space_group_name_H-M   'P 1'
#
loop_
_entity.id
_entity.type
_entity.pdbx_description
1 polymer ?
#
loop_
_entity_poly.entity_id
_entity_poly.type
_entity_poly.pdbx_seq_one_letter_code
_entity_poly.pdbx_strand_id
1 'polypeptide(L)'
;MLSEWMQDLESLEAISQDEEARKIFLRMAAMSQEGRLSSFLVELAHTSELDEFTKGTLSEIAQDESFLLVVDDYLHRTRVLH
;
A
#
# COMPACT_ATOMS: atom_id res chain seq x y z
N MET A 1 -7.77 -7.12 -18.42
CA MET A 1 -7.97 -5.65 -18.44
C MET A 1 -9.12 -5.22 -17.52
N LEU A 2 -10.41 -5.37 -17.84
CA LEU A 2 -11.51 -4.97 -16.91
C LEU A 2 -11.51 -5.75 -15.58
N SER A 3 -11.13 -7.03 -15.61
CA SER A 3 -11.07 -7.88 -14.42
C SER A 3 -9.94 -7.50 -13.45
N GLU A 4 -8.79 -7.07 -13.97
CA GLU A 4 -7.67 -6.57 -13.15
C GLU A 4 -8.06 -5.26 -12.47
N TRP A 5 -8.71 -4.36 -13.20
CA TRP A 5 -9.19 -3.08 -12.65
C TRP A 5 -10.28 -3.26 -11.58
N MET A 6 -11.11 -4.29 -11.69
CA MET A 6 -12.07 -4.65 -10.64
C MET A 6 -11.38 -5.20 -9.39
N GLN A 7 -10.33 -6.01 -9.55
CA GLN A 7 -9.54 -6.53 -8.44
C GLN A 7 -8.73 -5.43 -7.76
N ASP A 8 -8.20 -4.48 -8.53
CA ASP A 8 -7.53 -3.29 -8.01
C ASP A 8 -8.51 -2.44 -7.21
N LEU A 9 -9.74 -2.20 -7.70
CA LEU A 9 -10.76 -1.44 -6.97
C LEU A 9 -11.24 -2.14 -5.69
N GLU A 10 -11.45 -3.45 -5.73
CA GLU A 10 -11.80 -4.24 -4.55
C GLU A 10 -10.69 -4.21 -3.50
N SER A 11 -9.43 -4.29 -3.95
CA SER A 11 -8.26 -4.17 -3.08
C SER A 11 -8.13 -2.76 -2.48
N LEU A 12 -8.37 -1.72 -3.28
CA LEU A 12 -8.38 -0.33 -2.82
C LEU A 12 -9.45 -0.08 -1.76
N GLU A 13 -10.65 -0.64 -1.93
CA GLU A 13 -11.71 -0.53 -0.96
C GLU A 13 -11.42 -1.36 0.30
N ALA A 14 -10.84 -2.56 0.17
CA ALA A 14 -10.39 -3.33 1.33
C ALA A 14 -9.35 -2.54 2.15
N ILE A 15 -8.40 -1.88 1.49
CA ILE A 15 -7.41 -1.00 2.13
C ILE A 15 -8.07 0.23 2.77
N SER A 16 -9.11 0.82 2.14
CA SER A 16 -9.77 2.02 2.69
C SER A 16 -10.51 1.73 4.00
N GLN A 17 -11.14 0.55 4.08
CA GLN A 17 -11.92 0.08 5.23
C GLN A 17 -11.06 -0.37 6.42
N ASP A 18 -9.81 -0.80 6.19
CA ASP A 18 -8.86 -1.17 7.24
C ASP A 18 -7.96 0.03 7.60
N GLU A 19 -8.12 0.56 8.81
CA GLU A 19 -7.36 1.72 9.27
C GLU A 19 -5.84 1.47 9.35
N GLU A 20 -5.42 0.27 9.75
CA GLU A 20 -4.01 -0.06 9.89
C GLU A 20 -3.37 -0.29 8.52
N ALA A 21 -4.07 -1.00 7.61
CA ALA A 21 -3.64 -1.10 6.23
C ALA A 21 -3.51 0.28 5.58
N ARG A 22 -4.52 1.14 5.71
CA ARG A 22 -4.51 2.50 5.17
C ARG A 22 -3.28 3.30 5.62
N LYS A 23 -2.93 3.25 6.91
CA LYS A 23 -1.74 3.94 7.44
C LYS A 23 -0.45 3.42 6.81
N ILE A 24 -0.32 2.11 6.65
CA ILE A 24 0.85 1.46 6.04
C ILE A 24 0.97 1.89 4.58
N PHE A 25 -0.11 1.77 3.80
CA PHE A 25 -0.10 2.11 2.38
C PHE A 25 0.15 3.59 2.11
N LEU A 26 -0.44 4.51 2.88
CA LEU A 26 -0.14 5.95 2.77
C LEU A 26 1.32 6.26 3.10
N ARG A 27 1.88 5.60 4.12
CA ARG A 27 3.29 5.75 4.48
C ARG A 27 4.20 5.21 3.39
N MET A 28 3.87 4.07 2.79
CA MET A 28 4.59 3.51 1.64
C MET A 28 4.54 4.44 0.43
N ALA A 29 3.37 5.00 0.09
CA ALA A 29 3.23 5.93 -1.02
C ALA A 29 4.05 7.21 -0.81
N ALA A 30 4.00 7.80 0.38
CA ALA A 30 4.83 8.97 0.72
C ALA A 30 6.33 8.65 0.62
N MET A 31 6.77 7.50 1.14
CA MET A 31 8.16 7.08 1.07
C MET A 31 8.62 6.71 -0.34
N SER A 32 7.73 6.19 -1.18
CA SER A 32 7.98 5.96 -2.61
C SER A 32 8.23 7.28 -3.34
N GLN A 33 7.37 8.29 -3.13
CA GLN A 33 7.54 9.62 -3.72
C GLN A 33 8.82 10.33 -3.23
N GLU A 34 9.26 10.09 -1.99
CA GLU A 34 10.52 10.60 -1.44
C GLU A 34 11.77 9.81 -1.88
N GLY A 35 11.62 8.68 -2.60
CA GLY A 35 12.72 7.78 -2.96
C GLY A 35 13.32 7.02 -1.77
N ARG A 36 12.59 6.91 -0.65
CA ARG A 36 13.02 6.32 0.62
C ARG A 36 12.41 4.95 0.92
N LEU A 37 11.69 4.39 -0.05
CA LEU A 37 10.99 3.11 0.09
C LEU A 37 11.93 1.94 0.42
N SER A 38 13.18 2.00 -0.05
CA SER A 38 14.22 1.02 0.29
C SER A 38 14.51 0.94 1.79
N SER A 39 14.52 2.09 2.50
CA SER A 39 14.68 2.11 3.95
C SER A 39 13.48 1.50 4.69
N PHE A 40 12.27 1.73 4.18
CA PHE A 40 11.06 1.13 4.72
C PHE A 40 11.06 -0.39 4.60
N LEU A 41 11.46 -0.93 3.44
CA LEU A 41 11.58 -2.38 3.25
C LEU A 41 12.60 -3.03 4.19
N VAL A 42 13.70 -2.32 4.47
CA VAL A 42 14.67 -2.77 5.48
C VAL A 42 14.02 -2.79 6.87
N GLU A 43 13.33 -1.74 7.29
CA GLU A 43 12.61 -1.72 8.59
C GLU A 43 11.54 -2.82 8.69
N LEU A 44 10.80 -3.04 7.60
CA LEU A 44 9.76 -4.07 7.51
C LEU A 44 10.35 -5.48 7.66
N ALA A 45 11.48 -5.76 7.03
CA ALA A 45 12.16 -7.05 7.13
C ALA A 45 12.56 -7.39 8.58
N HIS A 46 12.92 -6.39 9.38
CA HIS A 46 13.31 -6.54 10.78
C HIS A 46 12.11 -6.56 11.75
N THR A 47 10.90 -6.30 11.27
CA THR A 47 9.69 -6.30 12.10
C THR A 47 9.29 -7.74 12.42
N SER A 48 9.44 -8.17 13.68
CA SER A 48 9.12 -9.54 14.11
C SER A 48 7.63 -9.81 14.31
N GLU A 49 6.81 -8.75 14.32
CA GLU A 49 5.36 -8.83 14.49
C GLU A 49 4.64 -9.24 13.20
N LEU A 50 5.31 -9.09 12.05
CA LEU A 50 4.78 -9.49 10.75
C LEU A 50 5.34 -10.84 10.35
N ASP A 51 4.47 -11.71 9.86
CA ASP A 51 4.88 -12.97 9.27
C ASP A 51 5.54 -12.75 7.89
N GLU A 52 6.30 -13.75 7.45
CA GLU A 52 7.05 -13.67 6.19
C GLU A 52 6.15 -13.55 4.95
N PHE A 53 4.90 -14.05 5.00
CA PHE A 53 3.95 -13.90 3.90
C PHE A 53 3.47 -12.45 3.78
N THR A 54 3.14 -11.81 4.91
CA THR A 54 2.80 -10.38 4.95
C THR A 54 3.97 -9.51 4.48
N LYS A 55 5.20 -9.80 4.92
CA LYS A 55 6.40 -9.07 4.46
C LYS A 55 6.67 -9.24 2.97
N GLY A 56 6.50 -10.45 2.44
CA GLY A 56 6.64 -10.75 1.01
C GLY A 56 5.64 -9.93 0.18
N THR A 57 4.37 -9.95 0.58
CA THR A 57 3.30 -9.20 -0.08
C THR A 57 3.59 -7.70 -0.11
N LEU A 58 3.99 -7.11 1.03
CA LEU A 58 4.35 -5.69 1.11
C LEU A 58 5.59 -5.34 0.27
N SER A 59 6.54 -6.27 0.13
CA SER A 59 7.74 -6.09 -0.70
C SER A 59 7.44 -6.14 -2.20
N GLU A 60 6.46 -6.94 -2.62
CA GLU A 60 5.97 -6.96 -4.00
C GLU A 60 5.23 -5.66 -4.32
N ILE A 61 4.34 -5.23 -3.44
CA ILE A 61 3.61 -3.95 -3.57
C ILE A 61 4.57 -2.76 -3.62
N ALA A 62 5.63 -2.77 -2.81
CA ALA A 62 6.63 -1.70 -2.83
C ALA A 62 7.39 -1.59 -4.15
N GLN A 63 7.45 -2.65 -4.96
CA GLN A 63 8.06 -2.60 -6.29
C GLN A 63 7.11 -2.03 -7.35
N ASP A 64 5.82 -1.89 -7.02
CA ASP A 64 4.82 -1.29 -7.89
C ASP A 64 4.52 0.15 -7.47
N GLU A 65 5.37 1.07 -7.94
CA GLU A 65 5.21 2.51 -7.71
C GLU A 65 3.88 3.04 -8.29
N SER A 66 3.39 2.46 -9.39
CA SER A 66 2.15 2.90 -10.03
C SER A 66 0.95 2.57 -9.15
N PHE A 67 0.93 1.37 -8.57
CA PHE A 67 -0.08 0.96 -7.60
C PHE A 67 -0.06 1.86 -6.36
N LEU A 68 1.11 2.17 -5.79
CA LEU A 68 1.22 3.05 -4.62
C LEU A 68 0.66 4.46 -4.89
N LEU A 69 0.89 5.00 -6.09
CA LEU A 69 0.31 6.30 -6.49
C LEU A 69 -1.22 6.24 -6.62
N VAL A 70 -1.76 5.15 -7.17
CA VAL A 70 -3.21 4.97 -7.30
C VAL A 70 -3.87 4.82 -5.93
N VAL A 71 -3.24 4.07 -5.01
CA VAL A 71 -3.71 3.93 -3.62
C VAL A 71 -3.74 5.28 -2.90
N ASP A 72 -2.68 6.07 -3.04
CA ASP A 72 -2.61 7.40 -2.43
C ASP A 72 -3.71 8.34 -2.94
N ASP A 73 -3.90 8.40 -4.27
CA ASP A 73 -4.95 9.21 -4.89
C ASP A 73 -6.36 8.72 -4.50
N TYR A 74 -6.58 7.40 -4.48
CA TYR A 74 -7.86 6.81 -4.07
C TYR A 74 -8.20 7.19 -2.63
N LEU A 75 -7.27 6.94 -1.69
CA LEU A 75 -7.48 7.22 -0.26
C LEU A 75 -7.67 8.71 0.01
N HIS A 76 -6.93 9.59 -0.67
CA HIS A 76 -7.13 11.04 -0.53
C HIS A 76 -8.51 11.48 -1.02
N ARG A 77 -9.02 10.88 -2.10
CA ARG A 77 -10.34 11.22 -2.67
C ARG A 77 -11.49 10.62 -1.86
N THR A 78 -11.35 9.41 -1.32
CA THR A 78 -12.41 8.72 -0.57
C THR A 78 -12.48 9.14 0.90
N ARG A 79 -11.41 9.72 1.47
CA ARG A 79 -11.43 10.27 2.84
C ARG A 79 -12.40 11.44 3.04
N VAL A 80 -12.91 12.04 1.95
CA VAL A 80 -13.97 13.07 2.00
C VAL A 80 -15.37 12.45 1.98
N LEU A 81 -15.50 11.18 1.57
CA LEU A 81 -16.77 10.52 1.27
C LEU A 81 -17.21 9.49 2.34
N HIS A 82 -16.32 9.09 3.25
CA HIS A 82 -16.58 8.14 4.35
C HIS A 82 -16.48 8.85 5.71
#